data_AF-A0A1W6NYJ1-F1
#
_entry.id   AF-A0A1W6NYJ1-F1
#
_cell.length_a   1.000
_cell.length_b   1.000
_cell.length_c   1.000
_cell.angle_alpha   90.00
_cell.angle_beta   90.00
_cell.angle_gamma   90.00
#
_symmetry.space_group_name_H-M   'P 1'
#
loop_
_entity.id
_entity.type
_entity.pdbx_description
1 polymer ?
#
loop_
_entity_poly.entity_id
_entity_poly.type
_entity_poly.pdbx_seq_one_letter_code
_entity_poly.pdbx_strand_id
1 'polypeptide(L)'
;MTTRREWLLSEAPDTMLQFRLGQAYRMARAFARNPLAMVGLIIIAALVLAAALAPLIATHDPLYGALTDRLKAPSAEHWMGTDELGRDIFSRIIYGARITLTIVVMVAIIAAPIGLILGAAAGYLGGWWDKVLMSITDIFLSLPRLILALAFVAALGPGIQNAVIAIAITSWPVYARIARAEAITLRGSDFVTAARMQGASHIRVIFNHILPLCLSSTIVRASLDMAGIILTAAGLGFIGLGAQPPLPEWGAMISRGRTFILDQWWVSTMPGLAIVIVSLGFCFFGDGLRDILDPKGKTKG
;
A
#
# COMPACT_ATOMS: atom_id res chain seq x y z
N MET A 1 -18.58 25.12 -31.45
CA MET A 1 -18.69 24.02 -30.45
C MET A 1 -17.34 23.90 -29.79
N THR A 2 -17.16 24.46 -28.60
CA THR A 2 -15.95 24.25 -27.81
C THR A 2 -15.80 22.75 -27.57
N THR A 3 -14.67 22.19 -27.97
CA THR A 3 -14.41 20.76 -27.74
C THR A 3 -14.38 20.51 -26.23
N ARG A 4 -14.83 19.34 -25.75
CA ARG A 4 -14.79 18.98 -24.31
C ARG A 4 -13.41 19.22 -23.68
N ARG A 5 -12.35 19.13 -24.49
CA ARG A 5 -10.96 19.44 -24.12
C ARG A 5 -10.71 20.93 -23.86
N GLU A 6 -11.25 21.83 -24.68
CA GLU A 6 -11.15 23.29 -24.48
C GLU A 6 -11.92 23.73 -23.24
N TRP A 7 -13.07 23.13 -22.97
CA TRP A 7 -13.84 23.40 -21.75
C TRP A 7 -13.09 22.97 -20.47
N LEU A 8 -12.39 21.83 -20.50
CA LEU A 8 -11.59 21.33 -19.36
C LEU A 8 -10.25 22.06 -19.15
N LEU A 9 -9.72 22.71 -20.19
CA LEU A 9 -8.42 23.38 -20.15
C LEU A 9 -8.54 24.91 -20.15
N SER A 10 -9.74 25.47 -19.90
CA SER A 10 -9.92 26.92 -19.85
C SER A 10 -9.06 27.55 -18.75
N GLU A 11 -8.45 28.70 -19.07
CA GLU A 11 -7.62 29.46 -18.12
C GLU A 11 -8.48 30.16 -17.06
N ALA A 12 -9.73 30.48 -17.40
CA ALA A 12 -10.76 30.94 -16.49
C ALA A 12 -11.88 29.89 -16.41
N PRO A 13 -11.93 29.05 -15.36
CA PRO A 13 -13.04 28.12 -15.15
C PRO A 13 -14.25 28.86 -14.60
N ASP A 14 -15.41 28.67 -15.23
CA ASP A 14 -16.67 29.34 -14.87
C ASP A 14 -17.30 28.74 -13.60
N THR A 15 -16.93 27.51 -13.25
CA THR A 15 -17.45 26.79 -12.07
C THR A 15 -16.36 26.00 -11.33
N MET A 16 -16.56 25.79 -10.03
CA MET A 16 -15.67 24.96 -9.20
C MET A 16 -15.57 23.51 -9.70
N LEU A 17 -16.64 23.00 -10.30
CA LEU A 17 -16.70 21.66 -10.90
C LEU A 17 -15.80 21.59 -12.14
N GLN A 18 -15.82 22.61 -13.00
CA GLN A 18 -14.93 22.72 -14.16
C GLN A 18 -13.45 22.80 -13.73
N PHE A 19 -13.13 23.59 -12.70
CA PHE A 19 -11.76 23.65 -12.17
C PHE A 19 -11.26 22.29 -11.67
N ARG A 20 -12.08 21.57 -10.86
CA ARG A 20 -11.74 20.24 -10.34
C ARG A 20 -11.58 19.20 -11.46
N LEU A 21 -12.50 19.17 -12.42
CA LEU A 21 -12.41 18.26 -13.57
C LEU A 21 -11.22 18.58 -14.48
N GLY A 22 -10.93 19.86 -14.71
CA GLY A 22 -9.77 20.29 -15.49
C GLY A 22 -8.44 19.95 -14.81
N GLN A 23 -8.35 20.11 -13.49
CA GLN A 23 -7.20 19.66 -12.70
C GLN A 23 -7.04 18.13 -12.76
N ALA A 24 -8.11 17.38 -12.53
CA ALA A 24 -8.10 15.92 -12.61
C ALA A 24 -7.69 15.43 -14.01
N TYR A 25 -8.18 16.07 -15.07
CA TYR A 25 -7.80 15.75 -16.45
C TYR A 25 -6.32 16.01 -16.72
N ARG A 26 -5.77 17.15 -16.25
CA ARG A 26 -4.33 17.45 -16.38
C ARG A 26 -3.46 16.44 -15.62
N MET A 27 -3.89 16.05 -14.42
CA MET A 27 -3.21 15.03 -13.62
C MET A 27 -3.26 13.65 -14.29
N ALA A 28 -4.43 13.21 -14.75
CA ALA A 28 -4.59 11.95 -15.46
C ALA A 28 -3.76 11.89 -16.75
N ARG A 29 -3.70 13.00 -17.50
CA ARG A 29 -2.88 13.10 -18.70
C ARG A 29 -1.38 13.09 -18.39
N ALA A 30 -0.96 13.71 -17.29
CA ALA A 30 0.43 13.64 -16.83
C ALA A 30 0.79 12.21 -16.39
N PHE A 31 -0.10 11.53 -15.67
CA PHE A 31 0.06 10.13 -15.27
C PHE A 31 0.20 9.22 -16.50
N ALA A 32 -0.70 9.36 -17.46
CA ALA A 32 -0.70 8.57 -18.68
C ALA A 32 0.53 8.78 -19.57
N ARG A 33 1.28 9.88 -19.37
CA ARG A 33 2.54 10.14 -20.07
C ARG A 33 3.75 9.49 -19.40
N ASN A 34 3.64 9.08 -18.15
CA ASN A 34 4.71 8.35 -17.45
C ASN A 34 4.52 6.83 -17.71
N PRO A 35 5.36 6.20 -18.56
CA PRO A 35 5.19 4.80 -18.92
C PRO A 35 5.34 3.87 -17.71
N LEU A 36 6.23 4.18 -16.77
CA LEU A 36 6.41 3.39 -15.55
C LEU A 36 5.16 3.45 -14.67
N ALA A 37 4.60 4.64 -14.49
CA ALA A 37 3.35 4.83 -13.74
C ALA A 37 2.20 4.00 -14.34
N MET A 38 2.10 3.97 -15.67
CA MET A 38 1.11 3.17 -16.38
C MET A 38 1.33 1.66 -16.23
N VAL A 39 2.58 1.19 -16.27
CA VAL A 39 2.91 -0.22 -15.97
C VAL A 39 2.49 -0.56 -14.54
N GLY A 40 2.78 0.31 -13.57
CA GLY A 40 2.35 0.14 -12.19
C GLY A 40 0.84 0.04 -12.05
N LEU A 41 0.10 0.94 -12.71
CA LEU A 41 -1.36 0.92 -12.74
C LEU A 41 -1.91 -0.38 -13.36
N ILE A 42 -1.33 -0.85 -14.47
CA ILE A 42 -1.74 -2.11 -15.11
C ILE A 42 -1.53 -3.30 -14.17
N ILE A 43 -0.39 -3.36 -13.48
CA ILE A 43 -0.09 -4.44 -12.53
C ILE A 43 -1.10 -4.43 -11.37
N ILE A 44 -1.38 -3.27 -10.78
CA ILE A 44 -2.35 -3.15 -9.69
C ILE A 44 -3.76 -3.50 -10.17
N ALA A 45 -4.14 -3.04 -11.37
CA ALA A 45 -5.43 -3.40 -11.97
C ALA A 45 -5.54 -4.91 -12.21
N ALA A 46 -4.49 -5.54 -12.74
CA ALA A 46 -4.43 -6.98 -12.93
C ALA A 46 -4.52 -7.73 -11.60
N LEU A 47 -3.86 -7.26 -10.54
CA LEU A 47 -3.96 -7.82 -9.20
C LEU A 47 -5.39 -7.75 -8.65
N VAL A 48 -6.04 -6.59 -8.77
CA VAL A 48 -7.42 -6.38 -8.32
C VAL A 48 -8.38 -7.26 -9.11
N LEU A 49 -8.22 -7.36 -10.43
CA LEU A 49 -9.02 -8.23 -11.28
C LEU A 49 -8.80 -9.71 -10.96
N ALA A 50 -7.55 -10.14 -10.77
CA ALA A 50 -7.21 -11.50 -10.36
C ALA A 50 -7.87 -11.86 -9.02
N ALA A 51 -7.83 -10.95 -8.04
CA ALA A 51 -8.48 -11.15 -6.76
C ALA A 51 -10.02 -11.16 -6.87
N ALA A 52 -10.61 -10.19 -7.56
CA ALA A 52 -12.07 -10.09 -7.69
C ALA A 52 -12.65 -11.31 -8.43
N LEU A 53 -12.04 -11.66 -9.56
CA LEU A 53 -12.46 -12.73 -10.44
C LEU A 53 -11.78 -14.07 -10.13
N ALA A 54 -11.18 -14.24 -8.95
CA ALA A 54 -10.47 -15.47 -8.58
C ALA A 54 -11.27 -16.77 -8.81
N PRO A 55 -12.58 -16.87 -8.48
CA PRO A 55 -13.37 -18.07 -8.72
C PRO A 55 -13.62 -18.36 -10.21
N LEU A 56 -13.44 -17.36 -11.08
CA LEU A 56 -13.62 -17.48 -12.53
C LEU A 56 -12.29 -17.72 -13.25
N ILE A 57 -11.19 -17.20 -12.71
CA ILE A 57 -9.84 -17.30 -13.29
C ILE A 57 -9.12 -18.57 -12.81
N ALA A 58 -9.34 -18.98 -11.56
CA ALA A 58 -8.72 -20.18 -11.02
C ALA A 58 -9.20 -21.42 -11.77
N THR A 59 -8.26 -22.26 -12.17
CA THR A 59 -8.53 -23.51 -12.89
C THR A 59 -9.01 -24.63 -11.97
N HIS A 60 -8.60 -24.58 -10.69
CA HIS A 60 -8.81 -25.62 -9.70
C HIS A 60 -9.21 -25.01 -8.35
N ASP A 61 -9.78 -25.81 -7.46
CA ASP A 61 -9.96 -25.39 -6.06
C ASP A 61 -8.58 -25.18 -5.41
N PRO A 62 -8.27 -23.96 -4.91
CA PRO A 62 -6.96 -23.65 -4.34
C PRO A 62 -6.65 -24.41 -3.03
N LEU A 63 -7.67 -24.96 -2.36
CA LEU A 63 -7.54 -25.69 -1.10
C LEU A 63 -7.49 -27.21 -1.30
N TYR A 64 -8.12 -27.70 -2.37
CA TYR A 64 -8.13 -29.11 -2.70
C TYR A 64 -6.77 -29.57 -3.23
N GLY A 65 -6.25 -30.66 -2.66
CA GLY A 65 -5.00 -31.28 -3.07
C GLY A 65 -5.15 -32.79 -3.18
N ALA A 66 -4.54 -33.37 -4.21
CA ALA A 66 -4.51 -34.81 -4.43
C ALA A 66 -3.05 -35.29 -4.42
N LEU A 67 -2.73 -36.27 -3.56
CA LEU A 67 -1.35 -36.78 -3.43
C LEU A 67 -0.81 -37.43 -4.71
N THR A 68 -1.70 -37.89 -5.59
CA THR A 68 -1.38 -38.37 -6.95
C THR A 68 -0.77 -37.27 -7.82
N ASP A 69 -1.07 -36.01 -7.50
CA ASP A 69 -0.61 -34.83 -8.22
C ASP A 69 0.49 -34.09 -7.47
N ARG A 70 1.11 -34.70 -6.46
CA ARG A 70 2.17 -34.09 -5.67
C ARG A 70 3.38 -33.71 -6.52
N LEU A 71 3.82 -32.46 -6.41
CA LEU A 71 5.05 -31.93 -7.03
C LEU A 71 5.13 -32.20 -8.54
N LYS A 72 4.00 -32.10 -9.25
CA LYS A 72 3.98 -32.17 -10.71
C LYS A 72 4.50 -30.86 -11.29
N ALA A 73 5.36 -30.99 -12.30
CA ALA A 73 5.87 -29.87 -13.07
C ALA A 73 4.74 -29.10 -13.80
N PRO A 74 4.98 -27.82 -14.16
CA PRO A 74 4.06 -27.07 -14.99
C PRO A 74 3.63 -27.83 -16.24
N SER A 75 2.33 -27.91 -16.47
CA SER A 75 1.71 -28.65 -17.56
C SER A 75 0.46 -27.92 -18.08
N ALA A 76 -0.15 -28.45 -19.15
CA ALA A 76 -1.42 -27.91 -19.66
C ALA A 76 -2.57 -28.00 -18.64
N GLU A 77 -2.51 -28.99 -17.74
CA GLU A 77 -3.46 -29.18 -16.65
C GLU A 77 -3.13 -28.25 -15.46
N HIS A 78 -1.86 -28.18 -15.07
CA HIS A 78 -1.39 -27.33 -13.97
C HIS A 78 -0.41 -26.27 -14.49
N TRP A 79 -0.91 -25.08 -14.86
CA TRP A 79 -0.11 -24.07 -15.57
C TRP A 79 1.17 -23.61 -14.84
N MET A 80 1.16 -23.66 -13.51
CA MET A 80 2.31 -23.33 -12.66
C MET A 80 2.80 -24.53 -11.83
N GLY A 81 2.35 -25.74 -12.19
CA GLY A 81 2.61 -26.97 -11.46
C GLY A 81 1.80 -27.06 -10.16
N THR A 82 2.14 -28.07 -9.36
CA THR A 82 1.49 -28.34 -8.08
C THR A 82 2.46 -28.32 -6.92
N ASP A 83 1.93 -28.16 -5.71
CA ASP A 83 2.71 -28.12 -4.46
C ASP A 83 2.90 -29.52 -3.83
N GLU A 84 3.50 -29.55 -2.62
CA GLU A 84 3.80 -30.77 -1.88
C GLU A 84 2.56 -31.59 -1.45
N LEU A 85 1.37 -30.97 -1.46
CA LEU A 85 0.09 -31.63 -1.21
C LEU A 85 -0.71 -31.85 -2.51
N GLY A 86 -0.11 -31.59 -3.67
CA GLY A 86 -0.76 -31.72 -4.97
C GLY A 86 -1.83 -30.66 -5.24
N ARG A 87 -1.71 -29.48 -4.62
CA ARG A 87 -2.60 -28.35 -4.88
C ARG A 87 -2.07 -27.52 -6.04
N ASP A 88 -2.96 -27.02 -6.88
CA ASP A 88 -2.62 -26.20 -8.04
C ASP A 88 -2.03 -24.84 -7.65
N ILE A 89 -0.78 -24.56 -8.06
CA ILE A 89 -0.06 -23.34 -7.65
C ILE A 89 -0.66 -22.09 -8.29
N PHE A 90 -1.13 -22.17 -9.54
CA PHE A 90 -1.72 -21.04 -10.23
C PHE A 90 -2.98 -20.55 -9.50
N SER A 91 -3.91 -21.46 -9.23
CA SER A 91 -5.15 -21.18 -8.49
C SER A 91 -4.85 -20.61 -7.10
N ARG A 92 -3.83 -21.15 -6.42
CA ARG A 92 -3.36 -20.62 -5.13
C ARG A 92 -2.79 -19.20 -5.24
N ILE A 93 -2.03 -18.88 -6.29
CA ILE A 93 -1.51 -17.51 -6.50
C ILE A 93 -2.67 -16.52 -6.72
N ILE A 94 -3.64 -16.89 -7.55
CA ILE A 94 -4.83 -16.04 -7.84
C ILE A 94 -5.66 -15.80 -6.57
N TYR A 95 -5.90 -16.82 -5.74
CA TYR A 95 -6.58 -16.64 -4.46
C TYR A 95 -5.72 -15.90 -3.43
N GLY A 96 -4.40 -16.09 -3.45
CA GLY A 96 -3.46 -15.36 -2.63
C GLY A 96 -3.45 -13.86 -2.89
N ALA A 97 -3.77 -13.42 -4.12
CA ALA A 97 -3.98 -12.01 -4.44
C ALA A 97 -5.02 -11.33 -3.53
N ARG A 98 -6.08 -12.05 -3.13
CA ARG A 98 -7.10 -11.55 -2.18
C ARG A 98 -6.51 -11.31 -0.80
N ILE A 99 -5.68 -12.23 -0.32
CA ILE A 99 -5.02 -12.13 0.98
C ILE A 99 -4.06 -10.95 0.97
N THR A 100 -3.21 -10.85 -0.06
CA THR A 100 -2.28 -9.73 -0.23
C THR A 100 -3.00 -8.39 -0.26
N LEU A 101 -4.05 -8.26 -1.07
CA LEU A 101 -4.87 -7.03 -1.13
C LEU A 101 -5.51 -6.69 0.21
N THR A 102 -6.06 -7.68 0.91
CA THR A 102 -6.66 -7.48 2.24
C THR A 102 -5.63 -6.93 3.21
N ILE A 103 -4.42 -7.50 3.23
CA ILE A 103 -3.35 -7.05 4.14
C ILE A 103 -2.95 -5.61 3.84
N VAL A 104 -2.63 -5.28 2.58
CA VAL A 104 -2.17 -3.92 2.23
C VAL A 104 -3.24 -2.86 2.46
N VAL A 105 -4.50 -3.15 2.11
CA VAL A 105 -5.62 -2.23 2.32
C VAL A 105 -5.89 -2.01 3.81
N MET A 106 -5.93 -3.07 4.61
CA MET A 106 -6.19 -2.95 6.04
C MET A 106 -5.07 -2.20 6.75
N VAL A 107 -3.80 -2.50 6.42
CA VAL A 107 -2.67 -1.76 6.97
C VAL A 107 -2.73 -0.28 6.57
N ALA A 108 -3.07 0.04 5.31
CA ALA A 108 -3.19 1.42 4.85
C ALA A 108 -4.27 2.20 5.63
N ILE A 109 -5.48 1.61 5.76
CA ILE A 109 -6.63 2.24 6.43
C ILE A 109 -6.40 2.43 7.93
N ILE A 110 -5.54 1.62 8.55
CA ILE A 110 -5.22 1.76 9.98
C ILE A 110 -4.02 2.70 10.18
N ALA A 111 -2.88 2.38 9.55
CA ALA A 111 -1.62 3.06 9.82
C ALA A 111 -1.57 4.49 9.29
N ALA A 112 -2.10 4.73 8.07
CA ALA A 112 -2.01 6.05 7.45
C ALA A 112 -2.86 7.10 8.19
N PRO A 113 -4.13 6.84 8.57
CA PRO A 113 -4.91 7.79 9.36
C PRO A 113 -4.33 8.04 10.75
N ILE A 114 -3.87 6.99 11.45
CA ILE A 114 -3.23 7.16 12.77
C ILE A 114 -2.00 8.04 12.65
N GLY A 115 -1.10 7.74 11.71
CA GLY A 115 0.10 8.54 11.51
C GLY A 115 -0.23 9.97 11.07
N LEU A 116 -1.17 10.16 10.14
CA LEU A 116 -1.61 11.46 9.68
C LEU A 116 -2.13 12.33 10.83
N ILE A 117 -3.00 11.79 11.69
CA ILE A 117 -3.56 12.50 12.85
C ILE A 117 -2.47 12.86 13.86
N LEU A 118 -1.64 11.89 14.25
CA LEU A 118 -0.58 12.11 15.24
C LEU A 118 0.48 13.09 14.73
N GLY A 119 0.89 12.96 13.46
CA GLY A 119 1.86 13.84 12.83
C GLY A 119 1.35 15.27 12.68
N ALA A 120 0.12 15.43 12.18
CA ALA A 120 -0.49 16.75 12.05
C ALA A 120 -0.68 17.44 13.40
N ALA A 121 -1.11 16.69 14.42
CA ALA A 121 -1.22 17.20 15.79
C ALA A 121 0.15 17.63 16.35
N ALA A 122 1.19 16.80 16.19
CA ALA A 122 2.54 17.12 16.64
C ALA A 122 3.07 18.40 15.98
N GLY A 123 3.00 18.50 14.65
CA GLY A 123 3.51 19.66 13.91
C GLY A 123 2.72 20.95 14.18
N TYR A 124 1.40 20.85 14.33
CA TYR A 124 0.56 22.01 14.60
C TYR A 124 0.68 22.53 16.04
N LEU A 125 0.61 21.65 17.04
CA LEU A 125 0.68 22.05 18.45
C LEU A 125 2.10 22.50 18.81
N GLY A 126 3.13 21.80 18.32
CA GLY A 126 4.52 22.06 18.66
C GLY A 126 4.84 21.86 20.14
N GLY A 127 6.00 22.35 20.56
CA GLY A 127 6.39 22.41 21.98
C GLY A 127 6.46 21.02 22.63
N TRP A 128 5.76 20.85 23.75
CA TRP A 128 5.74 19.59 24.50
C TRP A 128 5.10 18.43 23.72
N TRP A 129 3.97 18.68 23.06
CA TRP A 129 3.24 17.65 22.29
C TRP A 129 4.08 17.08 21.16
N ASP A 130 4.78 17.97 20.45
CA ASP A 130 5.70 17.57 19.39
C ASP A 130 6.82 16.66 19.93
N LYS A 131 7.48 17.09 21.02
CA LYS A 131 8.53 16.29 21.66
C LYS A 131 8.04 14.92 22.06
N VAL A 132 6.89 14.81 22.75
CA VAL A 132 6.37 13.51 23.21
C VAL A 132 5.99 12.61 22.05
N LEU A 133 5.22 13.11 21.08
CA LEU A 133 4.77 12.31 19.93
C LEU A 133 5.93 11.88 19.05
N MET A 134 6.92 12.75 18.83
CA MET A 134 8.11 12.40 18.07
C MET A 134 9.04 11.45 18.83
N SER A 135 9.19 11.58 20.15
CA SER A 135 9.92 10.58 20.94
C SER A 135 9.30 9.19 20.81
N ILE A 136 7.96 9.06 20.87
CA ILE A 136 7.28 7.77 20.64
C ILE A 136 7.57 7.27 19.22
N THR A 137 7.42 8.15 18.23
CA THR A 137 7.69 7.85 16.82
C THR A 137 9.13 7.34 16.61
N ASP A 138 10.10 7.97 17.27
CA ASP A 138 11.53 7.65 17.17
C ASP A 138 11.87 6.30 17.82
N ILE A 139 11.17 5.92 18.90
CA ILE A 139 11.30 4.57 19.49
C ILE A 139 10.93 3.51 18.45
N PHE A 140 9.79 3.64 17.78
CA PHE A 140 9.38 2.66 16.76
C PHE A 140 10.31 2.64 15.54
N LEU A 141 10.86 3.79 15.15
CA LEU A 141 11.76 3.89 13.99
C LEU A 141 13.20 3.49 14.29
N SER A 142 13.57 3.36 15.57
CA SER A 142 14.91 2.92 15.98
C SER A 142 15.18 1.44 15.70
N LEU A 143 14.11 0.64 15.60
CA LEU A 143 14.20 -0.80 15.37
C LEU A 143 13.79 -1.14 13.92
N PRO A 144 14.42 -2.15 13.30
CA PRO A 144 14.00 -2.63 11.99
C PRO A 144 12.52 -3.05 12.01
N ARG A 145 11.73 -2.53 11.05
CA ARG A 145 10.28 -2.75 10.96
C ARG A 145 9.90 -4.23 11.01
N LEU A 146 10.66 -5.08 10.30
CA LEU A 146 10.42 -6.52 10.29
C LEU A 146 10.60 -7.15 11.68
N ILE A 147 11.64 -6.74 12.42
CA ILE A 147 11.91 -7.27 13.77
C ILE A 147 10.79 -6.88 14.73
N LEU A 148 10.34 -5.62 14.67
CA LEU A 148 9.19 -5.18 15.48
C LEU A 148 7.92 -5.94 15.11
N ALA A 149 7.62 -6.09 13.81
CA ALA A 149 6.45 -6.82 13.36
C ALA A 149 6.48 -8.27 13.86
N LEU A 150 7.64 -8.94 13.77
CA LEU A 150 7.85 -10.28 14.31
C LEU A 150 7.60 -10.35 15.82
N ALA A 151 8.13 -9.40 16.59
CA ALA A 151 7.91 -9.34 18.03
C ALA A 151 6.43 -9.19 18.40
N PHE A 152 5.70 -8.31 17.71
CA PHE A 152 4.26 -8.14 17.94
C PHE A 152 3.45 -9.36 17.54
N VAL A 153 3.73 -9.98 16.39
CA VAL A 153 3.02 -11.21 15.99
C VAL A 153 3.36 -12.37 16.91
N ALA A 154 4.59 -12.50 17.38
CA ALA A 154 4.97 -13.51 18.36
C ALA A 154 4.16 -13.37 19.67
N ALA A 155 3.84 -12.14 20.08
CA ALA A 155 3.00 -11.87 21.23
C ALA A 155 1.49 -12.08 20.96
N LEU A 156 1.00 -11.70 19.78
CA LEU A 156 -0.42 -11.80 19.40
C LEU A 156 -0.83 -13.20 18.93
N GLY A 157 0.13 -14.02 18.51
CA GLY A 157 -0.08 -15.31 17.87
C GLY A 157 -0.17 -15.21 16.33
N PRO A 158 0.02 -16.33 15.62
CA PRO A 158 0.03 -16.35 14.17
C PRO A 158 -1.37 -16.09 13.57
N GLY A 159 -1.42 -15.44 12.41
CA GLY A 159 -2.67 -15.22 11.67
C GLY A 159 -2.68 -13.92 10.86
N ILE A 160 -3.55 -13.85 9.84
CA ILE A 160 -3.65 -12.67 8.96
C ILE A 160 -4.00 -11.41 9.77
N GLN A 161 -4.98 -11.50 10.66
CA GLN A 161 -5.43 -10.35 11.46
C GLN A 161 -4.33 -9.83 12.38
N ASN A 162 -3.62 -10.73 13.07
CA ASN A 162 -2.52 -10.36 13.96
C ASN A 162 -1.33 -9.79 13.19
N ALA A 163 -1.01 -10.36 12.02
CA ALA A 163 -0.01 -9.81 11.12
C ALA A 163 -0.37 -8.39 10.65
N VAL A 164 -1.63 -8.14 10.27
CA VAL A 164 -2.11 -6.80 9.90
C VAL A 164 -1.95 -5.81 11.06
N ILE A 165 -2.34 -6.19 12.28
CA ILE A 165 -2.21 -5.34 13.47
C ILE A 165 -0.73 -5.02 13.74
N ALA A 166 0.13 -6.03 13.74
CA ALA A 166 1.56 -5.86 13.98
C ALA A 166 2.24 -4.98 12.93
N ILE A 167 1.90 -5.17 11.65
CA ILE A 167 2.41 -4.31 10.58
C ILE A 167 1.85 -2.89 10.76
N ALA A 168 0.56 -2.69 11.01
CA ALA A 168 -0.02 -1.36 11.17
C ALA A 168 0.64 -0.55 12.31
N ILE A 169 0.85 -1.19 13.47
CA ILE A 169 1.53 -0.61 14.64
C ILE A 169 2.97 -0.20 14.33
N THR A 170 3.63 -0.89 13.40
CA THR A 170 5.03 -0.59 13.03
C THR A 170 5.15 0.37 11.85
N SER A 171 4.05 0.68 11.16
CA SER A 171 4.05 1.45 9.91
C SER A 171 3.60 2.90 10.07
N TRP A 172 2.74 3.19 11.05
CA TRP A 172 2.24 4.54 11.31
C TRP A 172 3.32 5.64 11.52
N PRO A 173 4.51 5.37 12.10
CA PRO A 173 5.49 6.42 12.40
C PRO A 173 5.98 7.17 11.16
N VAL A 174 6.07 6.47 10.03
CA VAL A 174 6.50 7.03 8.75
C VAL A 174 5.52 8.09 8.26
N TYR A 175 4.22 7.80 8.36
CA TYR A 175 3.16 8.75 7.99
C TYR A 175 3.12 9.94 8.95
N ALA A 176 3.36 9.70 10.24
CA ALA A 176 3.43 10.75 11.25
C ALA A 176 4.54 11.76 10.97
N ARG A 177 5.74 11.32 10.59
CA ARG A 177 6.85 12.24 10.27
C ARG A 177 6.54 13.14 9.07
N ILE A 178 5.90 12.62 8.03
CA ILE A 178 5.53 13.40 6.85
C ILE A 178 4.45 14.42 7.20
N ALA A 179 3.35 13.97 7.81
CA ALA A 179 2.27 14.85 8.21
C ALA A 179 2.74 15.94 9.16
N ARG A 180 3.69 15.63 10.06
CA ARG A 180 4.34 16.62 10.93
C ARG A 180 5.12 17.67 10.14
N ALA A 181 5.98 17.25 9.22
CA ALA A 181 6.81 18.17 8.44
C ALA A 181 5.96 19.20 7.68
N GLU A 182 4.84 18.74 7.11
CA GLU A 182 3.89 19.61 6.44
C GLU A 182 3.10 20.48 7.43
N ALA A 183 2.63 19.91 8.54
CA ALA A 183 1.89 20.66 9.54
C ALA A 183 2.71 21.79 10.18
N ILE A 184 4.03 21.61 10.37
CA ILE A 184 4.93 22.69 10.82
C ILE A 184 4.91 23.85 9.83
N THR A 185 4.98 23.54 8.53
CA THR A 185 4.96 24.55 7.46
C THR A 185 3.60 25.25 7.38
N LEU A 186 2.51 24.48 7.47
CA LEU A 186 1.14 24.99 7.38
C LEU A 186 0.73 25.81 8.61
N ARG A 187 1.24 25.48 9.80
CA ARG A 187 0.94 26.19 11.04
C ARG A 187 1.26 27.68 10.96
N GLY A 188 2.32 28.06 10.22
CA GLY A 188 2.77 29.44 10.06
C GLY A 188 2.10 30.21 8.92
N SER A 189 1.14 29.61 8.21
CA SER A 189 0.50 30.24 7.05
C SER A 189 -0.56 31.29 7.42
N ASP A 190 -0.75 32.26 6.53
CA ASP A 190 -1.71 33.35 6.71
C ASP A 190 -3.15 32.85 6.89
N PHE A 191 -3.54 31.79 6.17
CA PHE A 191 -4.90 31.23 6.29
C PHE A 191 -5.14 30.58 7.66
N VAL A 192 -4.13 29.92 8.25
CA VAL A 192 -4.25 29.37 9.62
C VAL A 192 -4.35 30.49 10.65
N THR A 193 -3.59 31.57 10.46
CA THR A 193 -3.65 32.75 11.33
C THR A 193 -5.01 33.44 11.23
N ALA A 194 -5.52 33.66 10.02
CA ALA A 194 -6.84 34.23 9.78
C ALA A 194 -7.97 33.35 10.33
N ALA A 195 -7.89 32.02 10.19
CA ALA A 195 -8.87 31.09 10.76
C ALA A 195 -8.89 31.16 12.29
N ARG A 196 -7.73 31.29 12.94
CA ARG A 196 -7.64 31.47 14.40
C ARG A 196 -8.18 32.82 14.86
N MET A 197 -7.92 33.90 14.12
CA MET A 197 -8.48 35.23 14.40
C MET A 197 -10.02 35.23 14.33
N GLN A 198 -10.60 34.38 13.49
CA GLN A 198 -12.05 34.14 13.41
C GLN A 198 -12.60 33.21 14.51
N GLY A 199 -11.78 32.82 15.51
CA GLY A 199 -12.20 31.99 16.63
C GLY A 199 -12.22 30.49 16.35
N ALA A 200 -11.54 30.00 15.29
CA ALA A 200 -11.43 28.56 15.06
C ALA A 200 -10.57 27.90 16.16
N SER A 201 -11.13 26.86 16.80
CA SER A 201 -10.39 26.06 17.79
C SER A 201 -9.25 25.26 17.14
N HIS A 202 -8.26 24.89 17.93
CA HIS A 202 -7.12 24.06 17.49
C HIS A 202 -7.56 22.77 16.77
N ILE A 203 -8.57 22.08 17.30
CA ILE A 203 -9.14 20.87 16.70
C ILE A 203 -9.74 21.20 15.32
N ARG A 204 -10.51 22.29 15.22
CA ARG A 204 -11.11 22.72 13.95
C ARG A 204 -10.05 23.08 12.90
N VAL A 205 -8.95 23.71 13.31
CA VAL A 205 -7.82 24.00 12.40
C VAL A 205 -7.17 22.72 11.92
N ILE A 206 -6.88 21.76 12.82
CA ILE A 206 -6.28 20.48 12.45
C ILE A 206 -7.17 19.73 11.45
N PHE A 207 -8.44 19.48 11.80
CA PHE A 207 -9.29 18.61 11.00
C PHE A 207 -9.80 19.23 9.70
N ASN A 208 -10.09 20.53 9.69
CA ASN A 208 -10.69 21.16 8.51
C ASN A 208 -9.67 21.82 7.59
N HIS A 209 -8.45 22.07 8.07
CA HIS A 209 -7.45 22.80 7.27
C HIS A 209 -6.15 22.01 7.10
N ILE A 210 -5.56 21.49 8.18
CA ILE A 210 -4.24 20.84 8.11
C ILE A 210 -4.33 19.42 7.56
N LEU A 211 -5.17 18.56 8.15
CA LEU A 211 -5.31 17.16 7.72
C LEU A 211 -5.66 17.02 6.23
N PRO A 212 -6.61 17.80 5.66
CA PRO A 212 -6.94 17.68 4.24
C PRO A 212 -5.76 18.04 3.32
N LEU A 213 -4.91 18.98 3.74
CA LEU A 213 -3.71 19.36 2.98
C LEU A 213 -2.63 18.26 3.07
N CYS A 214 -2.42 17.71 4.26
CA CYS A 214 -1.45 16.62 4.46
C CYS A 214 -1.90 15.26 3.90
N LEU A 215 -3.19 15.12 3.56
CA LEU A 215 -3.73 13.86 3.05
C LEU A 215 -3.10 13.49 1.69
N SER A 216 -2.85 14.48 0.83
CA SER A 216 -2.27 14.26 -0.50
C SER A 216 -0.89 13.60 -0.43
N SER A 217 0.02 14.16 0.36
CA SER A 217 1.37 13.63 0.56
C SER A 217 1.37 12.28 1.28
N THR A 218 0.42 12.09 2.20
CA THR A 218 0.26 10.83 2.93
C THR A 218 -0.23 9.71 2.04
N ILE A 219 -1.16 9.99 1.10
CA ILE A 219 -1.63 8.99 0.12
C ILE A 219 -0.48 8.58 -0.82
N VAL A 220 0.33 9.54 -1.29
CA VAL A 220 1.54 9.24 -2.08
C VAL A 220 2.47 8.33 -1.29
N ARG A 221 2.77 8.69 -0.04
CA ARG A 221 3.65 7.88 0.80
C ARG A 221 3.08 6.48 1.05
N ALA A 222 1.79 6.39 1.35
CA ALA A 222 1.13 5.12 1.59
C ALA A 222 1.26 4.21 0.36
N SER A 223 1.02 4.75 -0.84
CA SER A 223 1.16 4.00 -2.09
C SER A 223 2.57 3.41 -2.26
N LEU A 224 3.61 4.20 -1.97
CA LEU A 224 5.01 3.75 -2.01
C LEU A 224 5.35 2.72 -0.92
N ASP A 225 4.73 2.83 0.26
CA ASP A 225 4.99 1.92 1.38
C ASP A 225 4.33 0.54 1.19
N MET A 226 3.33 0.42 0.30
CA MET A 226 2.63 -0.85 0.03
C MET A 226 3.59 -1.99 -0.32
N ALA A 227 4.64 -1.74 -1.12
CA ALA A 227 5.65 -2.75 -1.43
C ALA A 227 6.37 -3.26 -0.17
N GLY A 228 6.71 -2.36 0.76
CA GLY A 228 7.31 -2.72 2.04
C GLY A 228 6.35 -3.51 2.94
N ILE A 229 5.06 -3.18 2.91
CA ILE A 229 4.01 -3.92 3.63
C ILE A 229 3.89 -5.34 3.08
N ILE A 230 3.83 -5.51 1.76
CA ILE A 230 3.76 -6.82 1.10
C ILE A 230 4.97 -7.66 1.47
N LEU A 231 6.18 -7.11 1.37
CA LEU A 231 7.40 -7.83 1.71
C LEU A 231 7.44 -8.23 3.19
N THR A 232 6.98 -7.34 4.07
CA THR A 232 6.89 -7.65 5.52
C THR A 232 5.88 -8.76 5.77
N ALA A 233 4.70 -8.69 5.17
CA ALA A 233 3.65 -9.70 5.29
C ALA A 233 4.12 -11.07 4.78
N ALA A 234 4.76 -11.10 3.62
CA ALA A 234 5.36 -12.31 3.05
C ALA A 234 6.49 -12.86 3.94
N GLY A 235 7.31 -11.99 4.53
CA GLY A 235 8.34 -12.39 5.49
C GLY A 235 7.77 -13.04 6.75
N LEU A 236 6.69 -12.48 7.31
CA LEU A 236 5.96 -13.07 8.43
C LEU A 236 5.33 -14.42 8.04
N GLY A 237 4.68 -14.48 6.88
CA GLY A 237 4.13 -15.71 6.30
C GLY A 237 5.19 -16.79 6.09
N PHE A 238 6.37 -16.39 5.62
CA PHE A 238 7.49 -17.28 5.39
C PHE A 238 8.01 -17.93 6.68
N ILE A 239 7.98 -17.20 7.80
CA ILE A 239 8.39 -17.71 9.13
C ILE A 239 7.23 -18.45 9.83
N GLY A 240 6.05 -18.55 9.21
CA GLY A 240 4.88 -19.25 9.76
C GLY A 240 4.02 -18.41 10.70
N LEU A 241 4.32 -17.11 10.81
CA LEU A 241 3.59 -16.15 11.66
C LEU A 241 2.45 -15.45 10.91
N GLY A 242 2.35 -15.63 9.59
CA GLY A 242 1.28 -15.11 8.75
C GLY A 242 0.05 -16.03 8.68
N ALA A 243 -0.49 -16.21 7.47
CA ALA A 243 -1.67 -17.03 7.25
C ALA A 243 -1.41 -18.50 7.59
N GLN A 244 -2.39 -19.14 8.23
CA GLN A 244 -2.30 -20.54 8.62
C GLN A 244 -2.85 -21.45 7.51
N PRO A 245 -2.32 -22.68 7.35
CA PRO A 245 -2.90 -23.67 6.43
C PRO A 245 -4.41 -23.83 6.67
N PRO A 246 -5.23 -24.02 5.62
CA PRO A 246 -4.86 -24.30 4.22
C PRO A 246 -4.70 -23.05 3.34
N LEU A 247 -4.77 -21.84 3.90
CA LEU A 247 -4.84 -20.58 3.16
C LEU A 247 -3.66 -20.40 2.17
N PRO A 248 -3.92 -19.89 0.95
CA PRO A 248 -2.90 -19.70 -0.07
C PRO A 248 -2.22 -18.32 0.05
N GLU A 249 -1.45 -18.12 1.11
CA GLU A 249 -0.65 -16.90 1.28
C GLU A 249 0.75 -17.07 0.65
N TRP A 250 1.20 -16.08 -0.12
CA TRP A 250 2.38 -16.21 -0.97
C TRP A 250 3.68 -16.45 -0.17
N GLY A 251 3.89 -15.77 0.96
CA GLY A 251 5.05 -15.99 1.83
C GLY A 251 5.11 -17.41 2.39
N ALA A 252 3.97 -17.91 2.87
CA ALA A 252 3.83 -19.29 3.37
C ALA A 252 4.05 -20.31 2.25
N MET A 253 3.59 -20.05 1.02
CA MET A 253 3.85 -20.90 -0.14
C MET A 253 5.35 -20.99 -0.46
N ILE A 254 6.07 -19.86 -0.43
CA ILE A 254 7.54 -19.83 -0.62
C ILE A 254 8.24 -20.68 0.44
N SER A 255 7.83 -20.56 1.71
CA SER A 255 8.44 -21.30 2.82
C SER A 255 8.32 -22.81 2.68
N ARG A 256 7.15 -23.30 2.24
CA ARG A 256 6.93 -24.72 1.96
C ARG A 256 7.71 -25.19 0.74
N GLY A 257 7.76 -24.38 -0.32
CA GLY A 257 8.55 -24.68 -1.52
C GLY A 257 10.06 -24.70 -1.28
N ARG A 258 10.56 -24.08 -0.22
CA ARG A 258 12.01 -23.97 0.09
C ARG A 258 12.70 -25.34 0.14
N THR A 259 12.05 -26.36 0.69
CA THR A 259 12.64 -27.70 0.83
C THR A 259 12.80 -28.43 -0.51
N PHE A 260 12.13 -27.97 -1.56
CA PHE A 260 12.12 -28.61 -2.87
C PHE A 260 12.76 -27.72 -3.95
N ILE A 261 13.41 -26.61 -3.59
CA ILE A 261 13.79 -25.56 -4.54
C ILE A 261 14.77 -26.02 -5.63
N LEU A 262 15.62 -27.01 -5.34
CA LEU A 262 16.61 -27.52 -6.30
C LEU A 262 15.96 -28.39 -7.39
N ASP A 263 14.97 -29.19 -7.03
CA ASP A 263 14.35 -30.15 -7.95
C ASP A 263 13.01 -29.63 -8.52
N GLN A 264 12.24 -28.91 -7.71
CA GLN A 264 10.86 -28.45 -7.96
C GLN A 264 10.77 -26.93 -7.77
N TRP A 265 11.64 -26.20 -8.47
CA TRP A 265 11.85 -24.75 -8.30
C TRP A 265 10.58 -23.90 -8.42
N TRP A 266 9.58 -24.34 -9.20
CA TRP A 266 8.33 -23.58 -9.42
C TRP A 266 7.52 -23.39 -8.15
N VAL A 267 7.58 -24.33 -7.19
CA VAL A 267 6.80 -24.28 -5.94
C VAL A 267 7.11 -23.03 -5.12
N SER A 268 8.39 -22.64 -5.06
CA SER A 268 8.83 -21.43 -4.35
C SER A 268 8.91 -20.21 -5.28
N THR A 269 9.34 -20.40 -6.53
CA THR A 269 9.61 -19.29 -7.46
C THR A 269 8.34 -18.58 -7.93
N MET A 270 7.26 -19.32 -8.23
CA MET A 270 6.03 -18.73 -8.75
C MET A 270 5.35 -17.74 -7.77
N PRO A 271 5.13 -18.07 -6.48
CA PRO A 271 4.63 -17.08 -5.51
C PRO A 271 5.65 -15.96 -5.25
N GLY A 272 6.96 -16.23 -5.34
CA GLY A 272 8.00 -15.20 -5.27
C GLY A 272 7.91 -14.17 -6.39
N LEU A 273 7.71 -14.62 -7.64
CA LEU A 273 7.49 -13.74 -8.78
C LEU A 273 6.22 -12.90 -8.61
N ALA A 274 5.14 -13.47 -8.07
CA ALA A 274 3.92 -12.71 -7.78
C ALA A 274 4.19 -11.55 -6.80
N ILE A 275 4.92 -11.81 -5.70
CA ILE A 275 5.33 -10.77 -4.74
C ILE A 275 6.15 -9.68 -5.44
N VAL A 276 7.17 -10.06 -6.23
CA VAL A 276 8.05 -9.10 -6.92
C VAL A 276 7.28 -8.24 -7.90
N ILE A 277 6.49 -8.85 -8.79
CA ILE A 277 5.72 -8.13 -9.82
C ILE A 277 4.78 -7.13 -9.15
N VAL A 278 4.03 -7.57 -8.14
CA VAL A 278 3.06 -6.72 -7.46
C VAL A 278 3.74 -5.60 -6.66
N SER A 279 4.85 -5.90 -5.99
CA SER A 279 5.62 -4.90 -5.25
C SER A 279 6.17 -3.82 -6.18
N LEU A 280 6.70 -4.21 -7.35
CA LEU A 280 7.11 -3.28 -8.40
C LEU A 280 5.93 -2.45 -8.93
N GLY A 281 4.76 -3.09 -9.09
CA GLY A 281 3.53 -2.41 -9.48
C GLY A 281 3.18 -1.25 -8.55
N PHE A 282 3.21 -1.49 -7.24
CA PHE A 282 2.97 -0.46 -6.21
C PHE A 282 4.06 0.61 -6.18
N CYS A 283 5.34 0.24 -6.32
CA CYS A 283 6.43 1.22 -6.40
C CYS A 283 6.25 2.16 -7.59
N PHE A 284 6.08 1.62 -8.81
CA PHE A 284 5.93 2.43 -10.01
C PHE A 284 4.66 3.30 -9.99
N PHE A 285 3.55 2.76 -9.47
CA PHE A 285 2.33 3.53 -9.29
C PHE A 285 2.52 4.67 -8.29
N GLY A 286 3.17 4.40 -7.15
CA GLY A 286 3.46 5.40 -6.12
C GLY A 286 4.39 6.51 -6.61
N ASP A 287 5.42 6.16 -7.38
CA ASP A 287 6.34 7.13 -7.99
C ASP A 287 5.60 8.02 -9.00
N GLY A 288 4.78 7.42 -9.87
CA GLY A 288 3.94 8.18 -10.79
C GLY A 288 2.96 9.12 -10.09
N LEU A 289 2.38 8.68 -8.96
CA LEU A 289 1.49 9.51 -8.16
C LEU A 289 2.26 10.67 -7.50
N ARG A 290 3.47 10.41 -7.01
CA ARG A 290 4.38 11.42 -6.44
C ARG A 290 4.72 12.50 -7.46
N ASP A 291 5.10 12.12 -8.68
CA ASP A 291 5.54 13.06 -9.73
C ASP A 291 4.45 14.08 -10.10
N ILE A 292 3.18 13.70 -9.98
CA ILE A 292 2.04 14.53 -10.38
C ILE A 292 1.57 15.41 -9.22
N LEU A 293 1.67 14.89 -8.00
CA LEU A 293 1.24 15.58 -6.79
C LEU A 293 2.32 16.48 -6.20
N ASP A 294 3.58 16.35 -6.61
CA ASP A 294 4.65 17.28 -6.23
C ASP A 294 4.52 18.61 -7.00
N PRO A 295 4.16 19.73 -6.33
CA PRO A 295 3.99 21.03 -7.00
C PRO A 295 5.30 21.64 -7.49
N LYS A 296 6.45 21.18 -6.98
CA LYS A 296 7.77 21.80 -7.21
C LYS A 296 8.45 21.35 -8.51
N GLY A 297 7.92 20.31 -9.18
CA GLY A 297 8.51 19.78 -10.41
C GLY A 297 8.29 20.62 -11.67
N LYS A 298 7.44 21.66 -11.63
CA LYS A 298 7.05 22.44 -12.83
C LYS A 298 7.93 23.66 -13.12
N THR A 299 9.02 23.89 -12.39
CA THR A 299 9.94 25.03 -12.63
C THR A 299 11.19 24.68 -13.43
N LYS A 300 11.18 23.55 -14.17
CA LYS A 300 12.22 23.22 -15.15
C LYS A 300 11.56 22.75 -16.45
N GLY A 301 11.53 23.65 -17.43
CA GLY A 301 10.99 23.41 -18.77
C GLY A 301 10.59 24.72 -19.41
#